data_AF-B9GBA8-F1
#
_entry.id   AF-B9GBA8-F1
#
_cell.length_a   1.000
_cell.length_b   1.000
_cell.length_c   1.000
_cell.angle_alpha   90.00
_cell.angle_beta   90.00
_cell.angle_gamma   90.00
#
_symmetry.space_group_name_H-M   'P 1'
#
loop_
_entity.id
_entity.type
_entity.pdbx_description
1 polymer ?
#
loop_
_entity_poly.entity_id
_entity_poly.type
_entity_poly.pdbx_seq_one_letter_code
_entity_poly.pdbx_strand_id
1 'polypeptide(L)'
;MPKWAVKEIERKCRGFLWKGQEDVSGGHCLVAWKNVCAPVQNGGLGIRNLDAFGQALRLKWLAKSLEQKNRPWAKSGYKLGEDVEKIFNSAAEFCVGNGKDTKFWTANWLNGGSIAWRWPVLSTYVGRSQLTVAQALTNNRWVRDLQGALSNEAMAQFFQLWDEVHTVELNLEEDTIRWKLSSDGLFTVSSAYSLFFMAREICPFSELIWHIKAPSRVRFFLWLAAKGRCLTADNLGKRGWQHEDCCSLCQSEAEDCLHLFVTCAFTRRVWRMMQGWIGINFLLPTENEPALADWWMKARMAFRTGYRSIFDSVFALTCWLLWKERNARVFEQKFRSMEQLVQDIKEEAIVWKTAGVFTTCNSEIT
;
A
#
# COMPACT_ATOMS: atom_id res chain seq x y z
N MET A 1 -16.76 -8.21 -12.42
CA MET A 1 -17.04 -9.34 -11.53
C MET A 1 -18.19 -8.96 -10.60
N PRO A 2 -19.21 -9.83 -10.41
CA PRO A 2 -20.28 -9.58 -9.46
C PRO A 2 -19.75 -9.44 -8.02
N LYS A 3 -20.38 -8.58 -7.22
CA LYS A 3 -19.96 -8.32 -5.82
C LYS A 3 -19.99 -9.59 -4.96
N TRP A 4 -20.94 -10.50 -5.20
CA TRP A 4 -21.02 -11.75 -4.46
C TRP A 4 -19.79 -12.65 -4.70
N ALA A 5 -19.28 -12.69 -5.93
CA ALA A 5 -18.11 -13.49 -6.27
C ALA A 5 -16.83 -12.91 -5.64
N VAL A 6 -16.68 -11.59 -5.63
CA VAL A 6 -15.58 -10.91 -4.90
C VAL A 6 -15.61 -11.32 -3.43
N LYS A 7 -16.77 -11.18 -2.77
CA LYS A 7 -16.93 -11.52 -1.35
C LYS A 7 -16.59 -12.98 -1.06
N GLU A 8 -16.99 -13.89 -1.92
CA GLU A 8 -16.74 -15.33 -1.75
C GLU A 8 -15.24 -15.67 -1.89
N ILE A 9 -14.56 -15.09 -2.89
CA ILE A 9 -13.11 -15.26 -3.05
C ILE A 9 -12.37 -14.69 -1.83
N GLU A 10 -12.70 -13.47 -1.42
CA GLU A 10 -12.07 -12.84 -0.24
C GLU A 10 -12.36 -13.60 1.06
N ARG A 11 -13.52 -14.26 1.17
CA ARG A 11 -13.86 -15.14 2.30
C ARG A 11 -12.91 -16.33 2.35
N LYS A 12 -12.74 -17.05 1.24
CA LYS A 12 -11.80 -18.19 1.14
C LYS A 12 -10.34 -17.76 1.36
N CYS A 13 -9.90 -16.64 0.80
CA CYS A 13 -8.54 -16.12 1.03
C CYS A 13 -8.30 -15.77 2.50
N ARG A 14 -9.28 -15.19 3.20
CA ARG A 14 -9.20 -14.90 4.63
C ARG A 14 -9.14 -16.18 5.47
N GLY A 15 -9.99 -17.15 5.17
CA GLY A 15 -9.96 -18.45 5.85
C GLY A 15 -8.62 -19.13 5.72
N PHE A 16 -8.08 -19.19 4.51
CA PHE A 16 -6.79 -19.78 4.25
C PHE A 16 -5.68 -19.06 5.04
N LEU A 17 -5.64 -17.72 4.99
CA LEU A 17 -4.57 -16.95 5.63
C LEU A 17 -4.59 -17.06 7.17
N TRP A 18 -5.76 -17.04 7.80
CA TRP A 18 -5.86 -16.93 9.26
C TRP A 18 -6.09 -18.26 9.99
N LYS A 19 -6.66 -19.25 9.32
CA LYS A 19 -7.02 -20.56 9.92
C LYS A 19 -6.55 -21.76 9.12
N GLY A 20 -6.09 -21.58 7.88
CA GLY A 20 -5.83 -22.71 6.97
C GLY A 20 -7.10 -23.48 6.60
N GLN A 21 -8.27 -22.84 6.68
CA GLN A 21 -9.59 -23.42 6.42
C GLN A 21 -10.35 -22.59 5.40
N GLU A 22 -11.43 -23.11 4.80
CA GLU A 22 -12.22 -22.31 3.85
C GLU A 22 -12.99 -21.17 4.54
N ASP A 23 -13.41 -21.40 5.78
CA ASP A 23 -14.34 -20.53 6.49
C ASP A 23 -13.66 -19.90 7.70
N VAL A 24 -13.93 -18.62 7.93
CA VAL A 24 -13.38 -17.87 9.06
C VAL A 24 -14.40 -16.90 9.61
N SER A 25 -14.60 -16.94 10.93
CA SER A 25 -15.33 -15.88 11.63
C SER A 25 -14.43 -14.65 11.77
N GLY A 26 -15.03 -13.45 11.76
CA GLY A 26 -14.29 -12.20 11.84
C GLY A 26 -13.37 -12.09 13.08
N GLY A 27 -13.73 -12.76 14.17
CA GLY A 27 -12.94 -12.83 15.41
C GLY A 27 -11.58 -13.50 15.26
N HIS A 28 -11.33 -14.24 14.17
CA HIS A 28 -10.03 -14.87 13.90
C HIS A 28 -9.10 -14.06 12.99
N CYS A 29 -9.60 -13.02 12.32
CA CYS A 29 -8.75 -12.15 11.51
C CYS A 29 -7.97 -11.19 12.42
N LEU A 30 -6.64 -11.21 12.36
CA LEU A 30 -5.81 -10.33 13.19
C LEU A 30 -5.67 -8.92 12.61
N VAL A 31 -5.75 -8.81 11.28
CA VAL A 31 -5.66 -7.56 10.53
C VAL A 31 -6.84 -7.45 9.58
N ALA A 32 -7.42 -6.26 9.46
CA ALA A 32 -8.51 -5.99 8.51
C ALA A 32 -8.07 -6.33 7.07
N TRP A 33 -8.94 -6.99 6.31
CA TRP A 33 -8.61 -7.48 4.96
C TRP A 33 -8.15 -6.37 4.01
N LYS A 34 -8.79 -5.19 4.06
CA LYS A 34 -8.37 -4.00 3.30
C LYS A 34 -6.93 -3.51 3.59
N ASN A 35 -6.39 -3.85 4.75
CA ASN A 35 -5.02 -3.53 5.15
C ASN A 35 -4.07 -4.66 4.75
N VAL A 36 -4.53 -5.92 4.82
CA VAL A 36 -3.80 -7.09 4.29
C VAL A 36 -3.56 -6.94 2.79
N CYS A 37 -4.57 -6.52 2.03
CA CYS A 37 -4.49 -6.31 0.58
C CYS A 37 -3.79 -5.00 0.16
N ALA A 38 -3.26 -4.24 1.12
CA ALA A 38 -2.47 -3.06 0.78
C ALA A 38 -1.13 -3.50 0.17
N PRO A 39 -0.51 -2.66 -0.69
CA PRO A 39 0.88 -2.83 -1.07
C PRO A 39 1.81 -2.97 0.14
N VAL A 40 2.94 -3.65 -0.06
CA VAL A 40 3.94 -3.85 0.99
C VAL A 40 4.44 -2.52 1.53
N GLN A 41 4.78 -1.56 0.68
CA GLN A 41 5.14 -0.18 1.06
C GLN A 41 4.11 0.52 1.97
N ASN A 42 2.83 0.16 1.90
CA ASN A 42 1.77 0.70 2.77
C ASN A 42 1.47 -0.19 3.99
N GLY A 43 2.35 -1.16 4.26
CA GLY A 43 2.26 -2.06 5.40
C GLY A 43 1.31 -3.24 5.21
N GLY A 44 0.87 -3.56 3.98
CA GLY A 44 0.10 -4.79 3.72
C GLY A 44 0.98 -6.01 3.42
N LEU A 45 0.35 -7.06 2.90
CA LEU A 45 1.03 -8.28 2.44
C LEU A 45 1.21 -8.32 0.91
N GLY A 46 0.75 -7.29 0.19
CA GLY A 46 0.77 -7.27 -1.28
C GLY A 46 -0.23 -8.23 -1.94
N ILE A 47 -1.17 -8.81 -1.17
CA ILE A 47 -2.29 -9.56 -1.74
C ILE A 47 -3.15 -8.60 -2.56
N ARG A 48 -3.49 -8.96 -3.80
CA ARG A 48 -4.27 -8.07 -4.67
C ARG A 48 -5.64 -7.78 -4.06
N ASN A 49 -5.96 -6.50 -3.93
CA ASN A 49 -7.33 -6.05 -3.67
C ASN A 49 -8.14 -6.25 -4.96
N LEU A 50 -9.13 -7.15 -4.93
CA LEU A 50 -9.86 -7.55 -6.14
C LEU A 50 -10.68 -6.41 -6.75
N ASP A 51 -11.21 -5.52 -5.92
CA ASP A 51 -12.00 -4.37 -6.39
C ASP A 51 -11.09 -3.34 -7.09
N ALA A 52 -9.99 -2.94 -6.47
CA ALA A 52 -9.02 -2.01 -7.05
C ALA A 52 -8.36 -2.61 -8.31
N PHE A 53 -8.01 -3.91 -8.27
CA PHE A 53 -7.44 -4.60 -9.42
C PHE A 53 -8.46 -4.71 -10.57
N GLY A 54 -9.73 -4.99 -10.25
CA GLY A 54 -10.81 -4.99 -11.22
C GLY A 54 -11.02 -3.61 -11.87
N GLN A 55 -10.91 -2.52 -11.11
CA GLN A 55 -10.94 -1.16 -11.66
C GLN A 55 -9.73 -0.88 -12.56
N ALA A 56 -8.51 -1.24 -12.15
CA ALA A 56 -7.32 -1.08 -12.98
C ALA A 56 -7.42 -1.83 -14.32
N LEU A 57 -8.03 -3.02 -14.34
CA LEU A 57 -8.30 -3.76 -15.58
C LEU A 57 -9.36 -3.08 -16.46
N ARG A 58 -10.35 -2.41 -15.88
CA ARG A 58 -11.31 -1.61 -16.67
C ARG A 58 -10.65 -0.36 -17.25
N LEU A 59 -9.74 0.29 -16.52
CA LEU A 59 -8.93 1.40 -17.05
C LEU A 59 -8.05 0.93 -18.22
N LYS A 60 -7.50 -0.29 -18.15
CA LYS A 60 -6.76 -0.89 -19.27
C LYS A 60 -7.61 -0.99 -20.53
N TRP A 61 -8.89 -1.33 -20.38
CA TRP A 61 -9.80 -1.42 -21.52
C TRP A 61 -9.94 -0.06 -22.21
N LEU A 62 -10.15 1.03 -21.46
CA LEU A 62 -10.21 2.39 -22.00
C LEU A 62 -8.92 2.79 -22.72
N ALA A 63 -7.77 2.58 -22.07
CA ALA A 63 -6.47 2.88 -22.67
C ALA A 63 -6.29 2.14 -24.00
N LYS A 64 -6.54 0.83 -24.00
CA LYS A 64 -6.35 0.01 -25.20
C LYS A 64 -7.38 0.32 -26.28
N SER A 65 -8.61 0.72 -25.94
CA SER A 65 -9.61 1.09 -26.96
C SER A 65 -9.20 2.34 -27.73
N LEU A 66 -8.47 3.26 -27.09
CA LEU A 66 -7.95 4.46 -27.72
C LEU A 66 -6.70 4.16 -28.57
N GLU A 67 -5.83 3.24 -28.13
CA GLU A 67 -4.67 2.81 -28.90
C GLU A 67 -5.00 1.88 -30.08
N GLN A 68 -6.08 1.08 -29.97
CA GLN A 68 -6.37 -0.02 -30.90
C GLN A 68 -7.76 0.11 -31.55
N LYS A 69 -8.07 1.29 -32.07
CA LYS A 69 -9.39 1.67 -32.62
C LYS A 69 -9.92 0.71 -33.69
N ASN A 70 -9.03 0.11 -34.47
CA ASN A 70 -9.40 -0.80 -35.57
C ASN A 70 -9.78 -2.20 -35.11
N ARG A 71 -9.57 -2.56 -33.84
CA ARG A 71 -9.89 -3.90 -33.35
C ARG A 71 -11.40 -4.05 -33.12
N PRO A 72 -12.02 -5.20 -33.47
CA PRO A 72 -13.45 -5.42 -33.28
C PRO A 72 -13.93 -5.21 -31.85
N TRP A 73 -13.10 -5.57 -30.87
CA TRP A 73 -13.44 -5.42 -29.45
C TRP A 73 -13.42 -3.94 -29.00
N ALA A 74 -12.60 -3.07 -29.61
CA ALA A 74 -12.60 -1.64 -29.32
C ALA A 74 -13.86 -0.94 -29.83
N LYS A 75 -14.50 -1.50 -30.86
CA LYS A 75 -15.77 -1.04 -31.41
C LYS A 75 -16.98 -1.51 -30.61
N SER A 76 -16.78 -2.46 -29.68
CA SER A 76 -17.87 -2.87 -28.79
C SER A 76 -18.16 -1.75 -27.80
N GLY A 77 -19.38 -1.20 -27.84
CA GLY A 77 -19.83 -0.07 -27.01
C GLY A 77 -20.04 -0.43 -25.53
N TYR A 78 -19.08 -1.16 -24.95
CA TYR A 78 -19.15 -1.63 -23.57
C TYR A 78 -18.97 -0.45 -22.61
N LYS A 79 -20.01 -0.12 -21.85
CA LYS A 79 -19.95 0.93 -20.81
C LYS A 79 -19.28 0.38 -19.56
N LEU A 80 -18.11 0.92 -19.21
CA LEU A 80 -17.31 0.48 -18.06
C LEU A 80 -17.76 1.09 -16.72
N GLY A 81 -18.67 2.08 -16.78
CA GLY A 81 -19.21 2.81 -15.64
C GLY A 81 -18.63 4.22 -15.53
N GLU A 82 -19.46 5.17 -15.11
CA GLU A 82 -19.11 6.61 -15.06
C GLU A 82 -17.89 6.90 -14.17
N ASP A 83 -17.75 6.18 -13.06
CA ASP A 83 -16.60 6.33 -12.16
C ASP A 83 -15.27 5.96 -12.83
N VAL A 84 -15.26 4.90 -13.64
CA VAL A 84 -14.05 4.45 -14.34
C VAL A 84 -13.63 5.49 -15.37
N GLU A 85 -14.59 6.05 -16.11
CA GLU A 85 -14.34 7.11 -17.09
C GLU A 85 -13.81 8.38 -16.42
N LYS A 86 -14.39 8.79 -15.28
CA LYS A 86 -13.90 9.93 -14.49
C LYS A 86 -12.47 9.71 -14.01
N ILE A 87 -12.17 8.53 -13.44
CA ILE A 87 -10.82 8.18 -13.01
C ILE A 87 -9.87 8.23 -14.21
N PHE A 88 -10.25 7.63 -15.34
CA PHE A 88 -9.43 7.63 -16.54
C PHE A 88 -9.13 9.03 -17.05
N ASN A 89 -10.14 9.88 -17.20
CA ASN A 89 -9.97 11.26 -17.64
C ASN A 89 -9.11 12.10 -16.68
N SER A 90 -9.12 11.77 -15.39
CA SER A 90 -8.24 12.43 -14.41
C SER A 90 -6.78 11.99 -14.49
N ALA A 91 -6.51 10.76 -14.95
CA ALA A 91 -5.19 10.13 -14.96
C ALA A 91 -4.54 10.08 -16.35
N ALA A 92 -5.32 10.24 -17.41
CA ALA A 92 -4.87 10.32 -18.79
C ALA A 92 -4.83 11.78 -19.27
N GLU A 93 -3.83 12.11 -20.07
CA GLU A 93 -3.74 13.31 -20.88
C GLU A 93 -3.99 12.90 -22.34
N PHE A 94 -4.85 13.61 -23.04
CA PHE A 94 -5.19 13.35 -24.44
C PHE A 94 -4.33 14.24 -25.32
N CYS A 95 -3.40 13.62 -26.03
CA CYS A 95 -2.52 14.31 -26.96
C CYS A 95 -3.25 14.42 -28.30
N VAL A 96 -3.74 15.63 -28.59
CA VAL A 96 -4.56 15.90 -29.78
C VAL A 96 -3.70 15.87 -31.04
N GLY A 97 -4.11 15.06 -32.01
CA GLY A 97 -3.62 15.09 -33.39
C GLY A 97 -4.67 15.76 -34.27
N ASN A 98 -5.53 14.94 -34.88
CA ASN A 98 -6.64 15.40 -35.70
C ASN A 98 -7.89 15.85 -34.93
N GLY A 99 -7.96 15.59 -33.61
CA GLY A 99 -9.02 16.03 -32.71
C GLY A 99 -10.37 15.31 -32.85
N LYS A 100 -10.45 14.23 -33.62
CA LYS A 100 -11.71 13.54 -33.91
C LYS A 100 -12.19 12.66 -32.77
N ASP A 101 -11.30 12.19 -31.91
CA ASP A 101 -11.62 11.22 -30.84
C ASP A 101 -11.61 11.87 -29.44
N THR A 102 -11.07 13.08 -29.33
CA THR A 102 -10.96 13.81 -28.07
C THR A 102 -12.17 14.71 -27.84
N LYS A 103 -12.82 14.61 -26.67
CA LYS A 103 -13.96 15.46 -26.29
C LYS A 103 -13.50 16.84 -25.83
N PHE A 104 -14.04 17.90 -26.42
CA PHE A 104 -13.60 19.27 -26.17
C PHE A 104 -13.75 19.68 -24.69
N TRP A 105 -14.94 19.54 -24.11
CA TRP A 105 -15.18 20.05 -22.75
C TRP A 105 -14.65 19.15 -21.63
N THR A 106 -14.72 17.83 -21.81
CA THR A 106 -14.57 16.86 -20.72
C THR A 106 -13.26 16.09 -20.74
N ALA A 107 -12.56 16.00 -21.88
CA ALA A 107 -11.26 15.34 -21.93
C ALA A 107 -10.16 16.26 -21.41
N ASN A 108 -9.12 15.69 -20.83
CA ASN A 108 -7.93 16.40 -20.36
C ASN A 108 -6.93 16.57 -21.53
N TRP A 109 -7.18 17.54 -22.41
CA TRP A 109 -6.40 17.74 -23.64
C TRP A 109 -5.74 19.11 -23.76
N LEU A 110 -6.11 20.06 -22.88
CA LEU A 110 -5.42 21.32 -22.69
C LEU A 110 -4.60 21.21 -21.40
N ASN A 111 -3.31 21.53 -21.48
CA ASN A 111 -2.34 21.39 -20.37
C ASN A 111 -2.95 21.73 -19.01
N GLY A 112 -2.95 20.79 -18.06
CA GLY A 112 -3.42 21.04 -16.69
C GLY A 112 -4.86 20.65 -16.37
N GLY A 113 -5.61 19.99 -17.27
CA GLY A 113 -6.92 19.43 -16.95
C GLY A 113 -7.93 19.48 -18.09
N SER A 114 -9.13 18.94 -17.85
CA SER A 114 -10.25 19.19 -18.76
C SER A 114 -10.72 20.64 -18.65
N ILE A 115 -11.28 21.18 -19.72
CA ILE A 115 -11.84 22.54 -19.71
C ILE A 115 -12.88 22.68 -18.60
N ALA A 116 -13.75 21.68 -18.44
CA ALA A 116 -14.78 21.67 -17.41
C ALA A 116 -14.22 21.75 -15.97
N TRP A 117 -13.00 21.24 -15.74
CA TRP A 117 -12.33 21.30 -14.44
C TRP A 117 -11.56 22.61 -14.25
N ARG A 118 -10.84 23.08 -15.28
CA ARG A 118 -10.01 24.30 -15.21
C ARG A 118 -10.84 25.58 -15.18
N TRP A 119 -11.97 25.59 -15.87
CA TRP A 119 -12.91 26.71 -15.94
C TRP A 119 -14.31 26.27 -15.51
N PRO A 120 -14.50 26.00 -14.20
CA PRO A 120 -15.71 25.37 -13.69
C PRO A 120 -16.94 26.29 -13.74
N VAL A 121 -16.75 27.62 -13.76
CA VAL A 121 -17.88 28.56 -13.81
C VAL A 121 -18.39 28.66 -15.24
N LEU A 122 -17.50 28.79 -16.22
CA LEU A 122 -17.86 28.76 -17.64
C LEU A 122 -18.54 27.44 -18.02
N SER A 123 -18.07 26.31 -17.48
CA SER A 123 -18.62 25.00 -17.80
C SER A 123 -20.07 24.81 -17.33
N THR A 124 -20.56 25.61 -16.37
CA THR A 124 -21.99 25.61 -15.98
C THR A 124 -22.93 26.12 -17.08
N TYR A 125 -22.40 26.89 -18.05
CA TYR A 125 -23.14 27.40 -19.21
C TYR A 125 -23.12 26.42 -20.38
N VAL A 126 -22.44 25.29 -20.24
CA VAL A 126 -22.34 24.24 -21.26
C VAL A 126 -23.34 23.14 -20.92
N GLY A 127 -24.21 22.82 -21.87
CA GLY A 127 -25.14 21.69 -21.74
C GLY A 127 -24.45 20.32 -21.82
N ARG A 128 -25.20 19.28 -22.18
CA ARG A 128 -24.65 17.93 -22.44
C ARG A 128 -23.92 17.87 -23.79
N SER A 129 -22.86 18.65 -23.95
CA SER A 129 -22.07 18.67 -25.18
C SER A 129 -21.28 17.37 -25.37
N GLN A 130 -21.25 16.91 -26.62
CA GLN A 130 -20.46 15.76 -27.08
C GLN A 130 -19.44 16.17 -28.14
N LEU A 131 -19.19 17.47 -28.26
CA LEU A 131 -18.33 18.09 -29.27
C LEU A 131 -16.90 17.55 -29.15
N THR A 132 -16.32 17.16 -30.29
CA THR A 132 -14.91 16.76 -30.36
C THR A 132 -14.03 17.99 -30.60
N VAL A 133 -12.73 17.89 -30.32
CA VAL A 133 -11.80 19.01 -30.54
C VAL A 133 -11.81 19.45 -32.00
N ALA A 134 -11.80 18.51 -32.96
CA ALA A 134 -11.90 18.82 -34.38
C ALA A 134 -13.14 19.65 -34.73
N GLN A 135 -14.29 19.24 -34.19
CA GLN A 135 -15.55 19.92 -34.43
C GLN A 135 -15.63 21.27 -33.72
N ALA A 136 -15.02 21.39 -32.54
CA ALA A 136 -14.99 22.58 -31.72
C ALA A 136 -14.17 23.71 -32.37
N LEU A 137 -12.97 23.38 -32.85
CA LEU A 137 -12.06 24.37 -33.44
C LEU A 137 -12.55 24.84 -34.82
N THR A 138 -13.30 23.99 -35.54
CA THR A 138 -13.90 24.38 -36.82
C THR A 138 -14.84 25.57 -36.64
N ASN A 139 -14.45 26.73 -37.17
CA ASN A 139 -15.18 28.00 -37.08
C ASN A 139 -15.59 28.39 -35.64
N ASN A 140 -14.75 28.05 -34.65
CA ASN A 140 -15.02 28.31 -33.23
C ASN A 140 -16.40 27.82 -32.76
N ARG A 141 -16.85 26.65 -33.26
CA ARG A 141 -18.17 26.08 -32.94
C ARG A 141 -18.40 25.91 -31.45
N TRP A 142 -17.36 25.65 -30.67
CA TRP A 142 -17.47 25.47 -29.21
C TRP A 142 -18.13 26.64 -28.50
N VAL A 143 -18.00 27.87 -29.02
CA VAL A 143 -18.67 29.06 -28.45
C VAL A 143 -20.20 28.90 -28.47
N ARG A 144 -20.74 28.18 -29.46
CA ARG A 144 -22.18 27.93 -29.61
C ARG A 144 -22.73 26.95 -28.57
N ASP A 145 -21.87 26.22 -27.85
CA ASP A 145 -22.30 25.37 -26.74
C ASP A 145 -22.64 26.18 -25.48
N LEU A 146 -22.21 27.45 -25.40
CA LEU A 146 -22.49 28.35 -24.29
C LEU A 146 -23.94 28.85 -24.38
N GLN A 147 -24.69 28.68 -23.29
CA GLN A 147 -26.11 28.99 -23.22
C GLN A 147 -26.38 30.20 -22.34
N GLY A 148 -27.24 31.11 -22.80
CA GLY A 148 -27.63 32.28 -22.01
C GLY A 148 -26.54 33.35 -21.91
N ALA A 149 -26.78 34.34 -21.03
CA ALA A 149 -25.86 35.44 -20.80
C ALA A 149 -24.79 35.04 -19.77
N LEU A 150 -23.51 35.17 -20.15
CA LEU A 150 -22.39 34.87 -19.26
C LEU A 150 -22.28 35.92 -18.14
N SER A 151 -22.10 35.46 -16.91
CA SER A 151 -21.63 36.33 -15.81
C SER A 151 -20.24 36.91 -16.07
N ASN A 152 -19.85 37.97 -15.35
CA ASN A 152 -18.51 38.56 -15.45
C ASN A 152 -17.39 37.55 -15.18
N GLU A 153 -17.57 36.65 -14.21
CA GLU A 153 -16.61 35.60 -13.89
C GLU A 153 -16.50 34.57 -15.01
N ALA A 154 -17.64 34.11 -15.54
CA ALA A 154 -17.66 33.20 -16.69
C ALA A 154 -17.02 33.85 -17.93
N MET A 155 -17.21 35.16 -18.13
CA MET A 155 -16.60 35.90 -19.22
C MET A 155 -15.07 36.00 -19.09
N ALA A 156 -14.55 36.19 -17.87
CA ALA A 156 -13.11 36.14 -17.63
C ALA A 156 -12.53 34.75 -17.96
N GLN A 157 -13.21 33.68 -17.55
CA GLN A 157 -12.83 32.30 -17.89
C GLN A 157 -12.93 32.02 -19.40
N PHE A 158 -13.91 32.60 -20.08
CA PHE A 158 -14.06 32.50 -21.53
C PHE A 158 -12.84 33.08 -22.27
N PHE A 159 -12.37 34.27 -21.90
CA PHE A 159 -11.20 34.87 -22.56
C PHE A 159 -9.92 34.06 -22.33
N GLN A 160 -9.72 33.53 -21.13
CA GLN A 160 -8.59 32.63 -20.85
C GLN A 160 -8.63 31.37 -21.72
N LEU A 161 -9.80 30.73 -21.81
CA LEU A 161 -9.98 29.56 -22.66
C LEU A 161 -9.80 29.90 -24.15
N TRP A 162 -10.32 31.05 -24.58
CA TRP A 162 -10.19 31.54 -25.94
C TRP A 162 -8.73 31.65 -26.33
N ASP A 163 -7.91 32.31 -25.52
CA ASP A 163 -6.49 32.50 -25.79
C ASP A 163 -5.74 31.16 -25.88
N GLU A 164 -6.00 30.22 -24.97
CA GLU A 164 -5.37 28.89 -25.01
C GLU A 164 -5.79 28.08 -26.23
N VAL A 165 -7.09 28.06 -26.56
CA VAL A 165 -7.64 27.30 -27.69
C VAL A 165 -7.10 27.83 -29.02
N HIS A 166 -6.86 29.14 -29.15
CA HIS A 166 -6.31 29.74 -30.37
C HIS A 166 -4.87 29.30 -30.67
N THR A 167 -4.13 28.83 -29.67
CA THR A 167 -2.76 28.30 -29.86
C THR A 167 -2.72 26.86 -30.34
N VAL A 168 -3.88 26.19 -30.44
CA VAL A 168 -3.95 24.77 -30.78
C VAL A 168 -4.03 24.61 -32.29
N GLU A 169 -3.05 23.89 -32.86
CA GLU A 169 -3.06 23.49 -34.26
C GLU A 169 -3.31 21.97 -34.39
N LEU A 170 -4.31 21.60 -35.18
CA LEU A 170 -4.60 20.19 -35.49
C LEU A 170 -3.71 19.70 -36.63
N ASN A 171 -3.36 18.42 -36.59
CA ASN A 171 -2.61 17.75 -37.64
C ASN A 171 -3.38 16.53 -38.19
N LEU A 172 -2.75 15.77 -39.08
CA LEU A 172 -3.37 14.60 -39.73
C LEU A 172 -3.25 13.32 -38.89
N GLU A 173 -2.40 13.31 -37.88
CA GLU A 173 -2.17 12.14 -37.03
C GLU A 173 -3.39 11.82 -36.16
N GLU A 174 -3.45 10.59 -35.69
CA GLU A 174 -4.51 10.20 -34.76
C GLU A 174 -4.28 10.77 -33.35
N ASP A 175 -5.38 11.09 -32.66
CA ASP A 175 -5.33 11.40 -31.23
C ASP A 175 -4.76 10.22 -30.44
N THR A 176 -3.85 10.53 -29.50
CA THR A 176 -3.21 9.55 -28.62
C THR A 176 -3.43 9.92 -27.15
N ILE A 177 -2.97 9.06 -26.24
CA ILE A 177 -3.00 9.32 -24.80
C ILE A 177 -1.61 9.22 -24.19
N ARG A 178 -1.36 10.08 -23.21
CA ARG A 178 -0.26 9.98 -22.27
C ARG A 178 -0.79 9.66 -20.89
N TRP A 179 -0.36 8.55 -20.32
CA TRP A 179 -0.73 8.13 -18.98
C TRP A 179 0.14 8.85 -17.94
N LYS A 180 -0.45 9.74 -17.15
CA LYS A 180 0.29 10.63 -16.23
C LYS A 180 0.94 9.90 -15.05
N LEU A 181 0.52 8.67 -14.77
CA LEU A 181 1.01 7.88 -13.63
C LEU A 181 2.19 6.96 -13.99
N SER A 182 2.72 7.06 -15.22
CA SER A 182 3.96 6.40 -15.63
C SER A 182 4.93 7.44 -16.20
N SER A 183 6.23 7.31 -15.90
CA SER A 183 7.25 8.26 -16.35
C SER A 183 7.46 8.25 -17.87
N ASP A 184 7.26 7.10 -18.51
CA ASP A 184 7.31 6.91 -19.97
C ASP A 184 6.01 7.33 -20.66
N GLY A 185 4.98 7.74 -19.90
CA GLY A 185 3.67 8.08 -20.42
C GLY A 185 2.85 6.88 -20.90
N LEU A 186 3.32 5.64 -20.71
CA LEU A 186 2.62 4.44 -21.16
C LEU A 186 1.67 3.91 -20.11
N PHE A 187 0.49 3.47 -20.54
CA PHE A 187 -0.46 2.83 -19.64
C PHE A 187 0.06 1.47 -19.17
N THR A 188 0.08 1.25 -17.85
CA THR A 188 0.26 -0.08 -17.28
C THR A 188 -0.82 -0.38 -16.25
N VAL A 189 -1.21 -1.65 -16.14
CA VAL A 189 -2.13 -2.09 -15.08
C VAL A 189 -1.52 -1.86 -13.69
N SER A 190 -0.18 -1.93 -13.59
CA SER A 190 0.53 -1.70 -12.34
C SER A 190 0.37 -0.25 -11.86
N SER A 191 0.68 0.75 -12.71
CA SER A 191 0.51 2.16 -12.35
C SER A 191 -0.95 2.55 -12.12
N ALA A 192 -1.88 1.99 -12.90
CA ALA A 192 -3.31 2.15 -12.65
C ALA A 192 -3.79 1.51 -11.33
N TYR A 193 -3.23 0.37 -10.93
CA TYR A 193 -3.54 -0.25 -9.64
C TYR A 193 -2.98 0.54 -8.45
N SER A 194 -1.76 1.07 -8.59
CA SER A 194 -1.11 1.89 -7.56
C SER A 194 -1.88 3.18 -7.25
N LEU A 195 -2.65 3.72 -8.22
CA LEU A 195 -3.52 4.88 -8.02
C LEU A 195 -4.43 4.73 -6.79
N PHE A 196 -4.99 3.55 -6.56
CA PHE A 196 -5.91 3.28 -5.45
C PHE A 196 -5.26 3.27 -4.06
N PHE A 197 -3.93 3.37 -4.01
CA PHE A 197 -3.15 3.37 -2.77
C PHE A 197 -2.26 4.61 -2.65
N MET A 198 -2.30 5.54 -3.62
CA MET A 198 -1.40 6.70 -3.67
C MET A 198 -1.61 7.68 -2.50
N ALA A 199 -2.83 7.76 -1.98
CA ALA A 199 -3.16 8.60 -0.81
C ALA A 199 -2.83 7.92 0.55
N ARG A 200 -2.32 6.68 0.55
CA ARG A 200 -1.95 6.00 1.80
C ARG A 200 -0.53 6.35 2.21
N GLU A 201 -0.35 6.52 3.51
CA GLU A 201 0.97 6.68 4.10
C GLU A 201 1.89 5.48 3.80
N ILE A 202 3.17 5.78 3.61
CA ILE A 202 4.22 4.78 3.49
C ILE A 202 4.54 4.28 4.90
N CYS A 203 4.56 2.96 5.07
CA CYS A 203 4.89 2.31 6.32
C CYS A 203 6.42 2.16 6.42
N PRO A 204 7.12 2.87 7.33
CA PRO A 204 8.58 2.97 7.30
C PRO A 204 9.34 1.65 7.44
N PHE A 205 8.73 0.67 8.11
CA PHE A 205 9.34 -0.64 8.42
C PHE A 205 8.83 -1.78 7.54
N SER A 206 7.89 -1.54 6.62
CA SER A 206 7.20 -2.65 5.95
C SER A 206 8.09 -3.41 4.98
N GLU A 207 8.80 -2.71 4.08
CA GLU A 207 9.78 -3.31 3.18
C GLU A 207 10.88 -4.03 3.98
N LEU A 208 11.31 -3.41 5.09
CA LEU A 208 12.36 -3.97 5.94
C LEU A 208 12.01 -5.38 6.42
N ILE A 209 10.79 -5.61 6.90
CA ILE A 209 10.32 -6.92 7.40
C ILE A 209 10.45 -8.02 6.33
N TRP A 210 10.11 -7.71 5.08
CA TRP A 210 10.11 -8.70 4.01
C TRP A 210 11.50 -8.96 3.43
N HIS A 211 12.42 -8.00 3.58
CA HIS A 211 13.83 -8.16 3.22
C HIS A 211 14.68 -8.86 4.30
N ILE A 212 14.20 -8.97 5.56
CA ILE A 212 14.92 -9.70 6.62
C ILE A 212 15.23 -11.12 6.16
N LYS A 213 16.43 -11.64 6.40
CA LYS A 213 16.70 -13.06 6.18
C LYS A 213 16.15 -13.86 7.35
N ALA A 214 14.95 -14.44 7.21
CA ALA A 214 14.29 -15.23 8.23
C ALA A 214 13.25 -16.15 7.59
N PRO A 215 12.86 -17.26 8.24
CA PRO A 215 11.74 -18.07 7.78
C PRO A 215 10.46 -17.23 7.61
N SER A 216 9.65 -17.52 6.59
CA SER A 216 8.44 -16.74 6.27
C SER A 216 7.47 -16.61 7.44
N ARG A 217 7.36 -17.65 8.29
CA ARG A 217 6.55 -17.62 9.52
C ARG A 217 7.01 -16.55 10.51
N VAL A 218 8.32 -16.31 10.61
CA VAL A 218 8.90 -15.31 11.52
C VAL A 218 8.69 -13.90 10.96
N ARG A 219 8.84 -13.70 9.64
CA ARG A 219 8.53 -12.41 8.99
C ARG A 219 7.05 -12.05 9.14
N PHE A 220 6.16 -13.02 8.90
CA PHE A 220 4.71 -12.83 9.06
C PHE A 220 4.35 -12.51 10.52
N PHE A 221 4.94 -13.22 11.48
CA PHE A 221 4.79 -12.89 12.89
C PHE A 221 5.29 -11.47 13.21
N LEU A 222 6.47 -11.09 12.74
CA LEU A 222 7.03 -9.77 13.01
C LEU A 222 6.15 -8.66 12.40
N TRP A 223 5.55 -8.90 11.23
CA TRP A 223 4.56 -8.01 10.63
C TRP A 223 3.32 -7.81 11.52
N LEU A 224 2.85 -8.86 12.21
CA LEU A 224 1.78 -8.73 13.20
C LEU A 224 2.24 -7.97 14.45
N ALA A 225 3.44 -8.30 14.97
CA ALA A 225 3.99 -7.68 16.17
C ALA A 225 4.23 -6.18 15.98
N ALA A 226 4.84 -5.78 14.86
CA ALA A 226 5.09 -4.38 14.51
C ALA A 226 3.81 -3.56 14.33
N LYS A 227 2.67 -4.21 14.04
CA LYS A 227 1.35 -3.57 13.95
C LYS A 227 0.56 -3.59 15.27
N GLY A 228 1.11 -4.20 16.33
CA GLY A 228 0.40 -4.41 17.58
C GLY A 228 -0.79 -5.35 17.45
N ARG A 229 -0.71 -6.38 16.59
CA ARG A 229 -1.82 -7.29 16.25
C ARG A 229 -1.61 -8.74 16.69
N CYS A 230 -0.56 -9.02 17.46
CA CYS A 230 -0.42 -10.33 18.12
C CYS A 230 -1.55 -10.53 19.14
N LEU A 231 -1.86 -11.79 19.46
CA LEU A 231 -2.89 -12.15 20.45
C LEU A 231 -2.37 -11.99 21.89
N THR A 232 -1.90 -10.78 22.21
CA THR A 232 -1.59 -10.31 23.55
C THR A 232 -2.87 -10.11 24.37
N ALA A 233 -2.76 -10.06 25.70
CA ALA A 233 -3.91 -9.95 26.59
C ALA A 233 -4.84 -8.78 26.22
N ASP A 234 -4.28 -7.60 25.91
CA ASP A 234 -5.06 -6.44 25.44
C ASP A 234 -5.90 -6.73 24.18
N ASN A 235 -5.33 -7.44 23.21
CA ASN A 235 -5.96 -7.79 21.95
C ASN A 235 -6.96 -8.94 22.09
N LEU A 236 -6.75 -9.84 23.06
CA LEU A 236 -7.73 -10.85 23.47
C LEU A 236 -8.93 -10.19 24.14
N GLY A 237 -8.69 -9.26 25.07
CA GLY A 237 -9.74 -8.47 25.75
C GLY A 237 -10.59 -7.66 24.77
N LYS A 238 -9.95 -6.97 23.80
CA LYS A 238 -10.65 -6.27 22.70
C LYS A 238 -11.55 -7.18 21.85
N ARG A 239 -11.31 -8.49 21.86
CA ARG A 239 -12.09 -9.51 21.14
C ARG A 239 -13.11 -10.24 22.02
N GLY A 240 -13.17 -9.92 23.32
CA GLY A 240 -14.01 -10.63 24.29
C GLY A 240 -13.56 -12.06 24.55
N TRP A 241 -12.28 -12.37 24.34
CA TRP A 241 -11.71 -13.69 24.66
C TRP A 241 -11.14 -13.70 26.08
N GLN A 242 -11.11 -14.88 26.70
CA GLN A 242 -10.48 -15.06 28.01
C GLN A 242 -9.00 -14.68 27.94
N HIS A 243 -8.55 -13.92 28.94
CA HIS A 243 -7.17 -13.44 29.07
C HIS A 243 -6.85 -13.20 30.54
N GLU A 244 -5.55 -13.14 30.85
CA GLU A 244 -5.04 -12.71 32.15
C GLU A 244 -4.83 -11.19 32.16
N ASP A 245 -4.98 -10.57 33.34
CA ASP A 245 -4.82 -9.11 33.48
C ASP A 245 -3.33 -8.67 33.42
N CYS A 246 -2.42 -9.57 33.81
CA CYS A 246 -0.99 -9.30 33.87
C CYS A 246 -0.21 -10.04 32.78
N CYS A 247 0.91 -9.47 32.35
CA CYS A 247 1.85 -10.06 31.41
C CYS A 247 2.50 -11.33 31.97
N SER A 248 2.39 -12.44 31.24
CA SER A 248 2.90 -13.74 31.70
C SER A 248 4.44 -13.82 31.80
N LEU A 249 5.15 -12.82 31.25
CA LEU A 249 6.61 -12.72 31.37
C LEU A 249 7.05 -12.04 32.68
N CYS A 250 6.50 -10.87 33.01
CA CYS A 250 6.90 -10.07 34.18
C CYS A 250 5.95 -10.20 35.38
N GLN A 251 4.73 -10.71 35.17
CA GLN A 251 3.68 -10.87 36.17
C GLN A 251 3.32 -9.57 36.93
N SER A 252 3.58 -8.41 36.34
CA SER A 252 3.51 -7.12 37.06
C SER A 252 2.69 -6.04 36.34
N GLU A 253 2.75 -5.98 35.01
CA GLU A 253 2.11 -4.95 34.20
C GLU A 253 1.16 -5.56 33.16
N ALA A 254 0.24 -4.77 32.63
CA ALA A 254 -0.68 -5.20 31.57
C ALA A 254 0.08 -5.57 30.28
N GLU A 255 -0.40 -6.60 29.57
CA GLU A 255 0.25 -7.10 28.36
C GLU A 255 -0.32 -6.47 27.09
N ASP A 256 0.51 -5.71 26.38
CA ASP A 256 0.34 -5.42 24.96
C ASP A 256 1.62 -5.79 24.18
N CYS A 257 1.62 -5.58 22.85
CA CYS A 257 2.79 -5.91 22.03
C CYS A 257 4.02 -5.06 22.37
N LEU A 258 3.83 -3.79 22.73
CA LEU A 258 4.95 -2.91 23.08
C LEU A 258 5.57 -3.40 24.39
N HIS A 259 4.76 -3.61 25.43
CA HIS A 259 5.21 -4.18 26.69
C HIS A 259 5.91 -5.51 26.47
N LEU A 260 5.26 -6.46 25.80
CA LEU A 260 5.79 -7.80 25.61
C LEU A 260 7.18 -7.83 24.96
N PHE A 261 7.40 -7.03 23.91
CA PHE A 261 8.64 -7.07 23.12
C PHE A 261 9.67 -5.99 23.46
N VAL A 262 9.29 -4.96 24.23
CA VAL A 262 10.10 -3.74 24.41
C VAL A 262 10.24 -3.39 25.89
N THR A 263 9.15 -3.04 26.58
CA THR A 263 9.24 -2.40 27.92
C THR A 263 9.19 -3.40 29.09
N CYS A 264 8.70 -4.61 28.89
CA CYS A 264 8.66 -5.69 29.89
C CYS A 264 10.03 -5.91 30.53
N ALA A 265 10.08 -5.96 31.88
CA ALA A 265 11.32 -6.12 32.63
C ALA A 265 12.10 -7.40 32.23
N PHE A 266 11.39 -8.51 32.03
CA PHE A 266 11.97 -9.77 31.53
C PHE A 266 12.59 -9.57 30.15
N THR A 267 11.85 -8.96 29.22
CA THR A 267 12.30 -8.71 27.85
C THR A 267 13.47 -7.73 27.79
N ARG A 268 13.45 -6.64 28.57
CA ARG A 268 14.56 -5.68 28.67
C ARG A 268 15.85 -6.37 29.12
N ARG A 269 15.76 -7.33 30.04
CA ARG A 269 16.93 -8.10 30.49
C ARG A 269 17.45 -9.05 29.40
N VAL A 270 16.57 -9.71 28.66
CA VAL A 270 16.94 -10.49 27.46
C VAL A 270 17.68 -9.61 26.45
N TRP A 271 17.16 -8.43 26.11
CA TRP A 271 17.83 -7.52 25.18
C TRP A 271 19.21 -7.04 25.68
N ARG A 272 19.37 -6.79 26.99
CA ARG A 272 20.69 -6.49 27.60
C ARG A 272 21.69 -7.64 27.41
N MET A 273 21.25 -8.87 27.62
CA MET A 273 22.11 -10.05 27.44
C MET A 273 22.46 -10.29 25.97
N MET A 274 21.50 -10.05 25.07
CA MET A 274 21.72 -10.08 23.62
C MET A 274 22.70 -8.98 23.17
N GLN A 275 22.62 -7.77 23.74
CA GLN A 275 23.58 -6.69 23.49
C GLN A 275 25.00 -7.11 23.87
N GLY A 276 25.17 -7.73 25.05
CA GLY A 276 26.45 -8.27 25.49
C GLY A 276 26.99 -9.38 24.57
N TRP A 277 26.12 -10.25 24.05
CA TRP A 277 26.50 -11.29 23.11
C TRP A 277 26.89 -10.76 21.72
N ILE A 278 26.13 -9.79 21.20
CA ILE A 278 26.39 -9.15 19.91
C ILE A 278 27.68 -8.32 19.96
N GLY A 279 28.03 -7.79 21.14
CA GLY A 279 29.23 -6.97 21.32
C GLY A 279 29.11 -5.55 20.74
N ILE A 280 27.88 -5.09 20.47
CA ILE A 280 27.60 -3.74 19.96
C ILE A 280 26.61 -3.05 20.89
N ASN A 281 26.96 -1.85 21.33
CA ASN A 281 26.14 -1.02 22.23
C ASN A 281 24.99 -0.33 21.46
N PHE A 282 24.02 -1.11 20.97
CA PHE A 282 22.79 -0.54 20.39
C PHE A 282 21.85 -0.01 21.48
N LEU A 283 20.97 0.94 21.13
CA LEU A 283 20.04 1.53 22.08
C LEU A 283 19.10 0.47 22.68
N LEU A 284 19.18 0.29 23.99
CA LEU A 284 18.23 -0.56 24.72
C LEU A 284 16.88 0.14 24.85
N PRO A 285 15.77 -0.61 24.86
CA PRO A 285 14.46 -0.01 24.90
C PRO A 285 14.20 0.73 26.21
N THR A 286 13.61 1.91 26.08
CA THR A 286 13.21 2.77 27.20
C THR A 286 11.71 2.64 27.46
N GLU A 287 11.22 3.19 28.57
CA GLU A 287 9.79 3.14 28.93
C GLU A 287 8.91 4.03 28.01
N ASN A 288 9.51 4.96 27.27
CA ASN A 288 8.83 5.93 26.42
C ASN A 288 8.86 5.57 24.92
N GLU A 289 9.07 4.29 24.58
CA GLU A 289 9.05 3.88 23.16
C GLU A 289 7.61 3.87 22.61
N PRO A 290 7.35 4.48 21.43
CA PRO A 290 5.99 4.57 20.90
C PRO A 290 5.50 3.23 20.29
N ALA A 291 6.39 2.47 19.66
CA ALA A 291 6.08 1.15 19.12
C ALA A 291 7.34 0.28 18.96
N LEU A 292 7.13 -1.03 18.80
CA LEU A 292 8.19 -2.00 18.52
C LEU A 292 9.04 -1.62 17.30
N ALA A 293 8.38 -1.19 16.22
CA ALA A 293 9.07 -0.86 14.98
C ALA A 293 9.94 0.40 15.10
N ASP A 294 9.49 1.40 15.86
CA ASP A 294 10.26 2.63 16.09
C ASP A 294 11.54 2.33 16.85
N TRP A 295 11.46 1.55 17.93
CA TRP A 295 12.64 1.13 18.67
C TRP A 295 13.58 0.27 17.80
N TRP A 296 13.05 -0.69 17.03
CA TRP A 296 13.84 -1.50 16.10
C TRP A 296 14.65 -0.64 15.14
N MET A 297 14.01 0.35 14.50
CA MET A 297 14.66 1.26 13.55
C MET A 297 15.74 2.11 14.21
N LYS A 298 15.53 2.59 15.45
CA LYS A 298 16.55 3.30 16.24
C LYS A 298 17.74 2.40 16.59
N ALA A 299 17.49 1.21 17.13
CA ALA A 299 18.54 0.26 17.51
C ALA A 299 19.38 -0.17 16.30
N ARG A 300 18.74 -0.34 15.14
CA ARG A 300 19.39 -0.66 13.86
C ARG A 300 20.44 0.36 13.44
N MET A 301 20.32 1.63 13.85
CA MET A 301 21.28 2.68 13.47
C MET A 301 22.66 2.51 14.12
N ALA A 302 22.78 1.71 15.18
CA ALA A 302 24.08 1.37 15.76
C ALA A 302 24.95 0.47 14.86
N PHE A 303 24.37 -0.11 13.80
CA PHE A 303 25.05 -1.05 12.91
C PHE A 303 25.40 -0.40 11.57
N ARG A 304 26.62 -0.67 11.09
CA ARG A 304 27.05 -0.33 9.71
C ARG A 304 26.14 -1.01 8.69
N THR A 305 25.92 -0.37 7.53
CA THR A 305 24.95 -0.79 6.51
C THR A 305 24.99 -2.30 6.17
N GLY A 306 26.19 -2.88 6.00
CA GLY A 306 26.34 -4.31 5.71
C GLY A 306 25.86 -5.25 6.82
N TYR A 307 25.96 -4.85 8.08
CA TYR A 307 25.59 -5.65 9.26
C TYR A 307 24.14 -5.46 9.70
N ARG A 308 23.44 -4.44 9.19
CA ARG A 308 22.06 -4.16 9.59
C ARG A 308 21.14 -5.35 9.29
N SER A 309 21.31 -6.01 8.15
CA SER A 309 20.51 -7.18 7.79
C SER A 309 20.67 -8.35 8.76
N ILE A 310 21.88 -8.56 9.29
CA ILE A 310 22.17 -9.57 10.30
C ILE A 310 21.47 -9.21 11.61
N PHE A 311 21.57 -7.94 12.03
CA PHE A 311 20.85 -7.46 13.21
C PHE A 311 19.34 -7.63 13.07
N ASP A 312 18.76 -7.29 11.92
CA ASP A 312 17.32 -7.45 11.66
C ASP A 312 16.86 -8.90 11.81
N SER A 313 17.66 -9.86 11.33
CA SER A 313 17.39 -11.29 11.50
C SER A 313 17.46 -11.73 12.96
N VAL A 314 18.47 -11.28 13.71
CA VAL A 314 18.59 -11.57 15.15
C VAL A 314 17.46 -10.91 15.94
N PHE A 315 17.06 -9.71 15.57
CA PHE A 315 15.94 -8.98 16.16
C PHE A 315 14.62 -9.74 15.98
N ALA A 316 14.34 -10.16 14.74
CA ALA A 316 13.15 -10.93 14.39
C ALA A 316 13.11 -12.28 15.14
N LEU A 317 14.26 -12.97 15.22
CA LEU A 317 14.39 -14.22 15.96
C LEU A 317 14.16 -14.03 17.46
N THR A 318 14.74 -12.98 18.05
CA THR A 318 14.57 -12.67 19.48
C THR A 318 13.09 -12.42 19.80
N CYS A 319 12.41 -11.58 19.00
CA CYS A 319 10.97 -11.35 19.16
C CYS A 319 10.16 -12.65 19.02
N TRP A 320 10.52 -13.51 18.06
CA TRP A 320 9.87 -14.80 17.86
C TRP A 320 10.02 -15.74 19.05
N LEU A 321 11.20 -15.82 19.66
CA LEU A 321 11.45 -16.67 20.81
C LEU A 321 10.83 -16.12 22.10
N LEU A 322 10.77 -14.80 22.27
CA LEU A 322 9.98 -14.16 23.33
C LEU A 322 8.49 -14.49 23.20
N TRP A 323 7.94 -14.43 21.99
CA TRP A 323 6.55 -14.82 21.73
C TRP A 323 6.29 -16.30 22.04
N LYS A 324 7.19 -17.19 21.62
CA LYS A 324 7.10 -18.62 21.95
C LYS A 324 7.19 -18.86 23.46
N GLU A 325 8.08 -18.16 24.17
CA GLU A 325 8.19 -18.26 25.62
C GLU A 325 6.90 -17.82 26.31
N ARG A 326 6.37 -16.66 25.95
CA ARG A 326 5.08 -16.18 26.46
C ARG A 326 3.98 -17.23 26.25
N ASN A 327 3.86 -17.78 25.04
CA ASN A 327 2.85 -18.78 24.75
C ASN A 327 3.05 -20.10 25.51
N ALA A 328 4.30 -20.55 25.70
CA ALA A 328 4.59 -21.74 26.48
C ALA A 328 4.19 -21.57 27.95
N ARG A 329 4.36 -20.37 28.52
CA ARG A 329 3.88 -20.07 29.88
C ARG A 329 2.36 -20.12 29.98
N VAL A 330 1.66 -19.48 29.05
CA VAL A 330 0.19 -19.41 29.05
C VAL A 330 -0.45 -20.78 28.81
N PHE A 331 -0.01 -21.51 27.77
CA PHE A 331 -0.71 -22.72 27.32
C PHE A 331 -0.13 -24.03 27.83
N GLU A 332 1.17 -24.05 28.18
CA GLU A 332 1.87 -25.29 28.57
C GLU A 332 2.39 -25.25 30.01
N GLN A 333 2.27 -24.11 30.71
CA GLN A 333 2.83 -23.91 32.05
C GLN A 333 4.34 -24.22 32.11
N LYS A 334 5.06 -23.95 31.01
CA LYS A 334 6.51 -24.12 30.91
C LYS A 334 7.19 -22.77 31.04
N PHE A 335 8.16 -22.68 31.93
CA PHE A 335 8.86 -21.45 32.28
C PHE A 335 10.37 -21.62 32.07
N ARG A 336 10.96 -20.80 31.21
CA ARG A 336 12.42 -20.68 31.07
C ARG A 336 12.94 -19.44 31.78
N SER A 337 14.15 -19.55 32.32
CA SER A 337 14.89 -18.38 32.79
C SER A 337 15.33 -17.49 31.62
N MET A 338 15.74 -16.26 31.91
CA MET A 338 16.25 -15.33 30.90
C MET A 338 17.52 -15.87 30.25
N GLU A 339 18.38 -16.52 31.03
CA GLU A 339 19.61 -17.16 30.60
C GLU A 339 19.34 -18.32 29.64
N GLN A 340 18.39 -19.19 29.98
CA GLN A 340 17.98 -20.30 29.12
C GLN A 340 17.40 -19.79 27.80
N LEU A 341 16.51 -18.80 27.83
CA LEU A 341 15.94 -18.23 26.62
C LEU A 341 16.99 -17.58 25.72
N VAL A 342 17.95 -16.85 26.31
CA VAL A 342 19.07 -16.25 25.57
C VAL A 342 19.95 -17.33 24.96
N GLN A 343 20.20 -18.43 25.66
CA GLN A 343 20.94 -19.56 25.12
C GLN A 343 20.22 -20.19 23.92
N ASP A 344 18.90 -20.40 24.03
CA ASP A 344 18.08 -20.90 22.92
C ASP A 344 18.11 -19.95 21.71
N ILE A 345 18.09 -18.63 21.93
CA ILE A 345 18.22 -17.63 20.87
C ILE A 345 19.56 -17.75 20.16
N LYS A 346 20.65 -17.92 20.90
CA LYS A 346 21.99 -18.09 20.32
C LYS A 346 22.10 -19.36 19.50
N GLU A 347 21.58 -20.47 20.02
CA GLU A 347 21.58 -21.76 19.33
C GLU A 347 20.77 -21.70 18.03
N GLU A 348 19.55 -21.15 18.08
CA GLU A 348 18.73 -20.99 16.89
C GLU A 348 19.37 -20.02 15.87
N ALA A 349 20.07 -18.97 16.33
CA ALA A 349 20.83 -18.09 15.45
C ALA A 349 22.00 -18.82 14.75
N ILE A 350 22.68 -19.74 15.45
CA ILE A 350 23.70 -20.59 14.84
C ILE A 350 23.06 -21.52 13.81
N VAL A 351 21.90 -22.11 14.10
CA VAL A 351 21.15 -22.94 13.14
C VAL A 351 20.80 -22.14 11.88
N TRP A 352 20.33 -20.90 12.05
CA TRP A 352 20.04 -20.00 10.94
C TRP A 352 21.30 -19.68 10.13
N LYS A 353 22.45 -19.52 10.80
CA LYS A 353 23.75 -19.30 10.14
C LYS A 353 24.14 -20.51 9.30
N THR A 354 24.05 -21.71 9.86
CA THR A 354 24.37 -22.95 9.14
C THR A 354 23.41 -23.21 7.98
N ALA A 355 22.14 -22.78 8.10
CA ALA A 355 21.14 -22.87 7.04
C ALA A 355 21.28 -21.79 5.95
N GLY A 356 22.33 -20.94 6.01
CA GLY A 356 22.58 -19.90 5.01
C GLY A 356 21.71 -18.64 5.15
N VAL A 357 20.99 -18.49 6.25
CA VAL A 357 20.18 -17.29 6.53
C VAL A 357 21.09 -16.08 6.77
N PHE A 358 22.23 -16.26 7.42
CA PHE A 358 23.25 -15.22 7.55
C PHE A 358 24.32 -15.41 6.47
N THR A 359 24.43 -14.46 5.53
CA THR A 359 25.60 -14.40 4.65
C THR A 359 26.67 -13.57 5.34
N THR A 360 27.86 -14.11 5.52
CA THR A 360 29.04 -13.32 5.92
C THR A 360 29.21 -12.17 4.93
N CYS A 361 29.32 -10.93 5.43
CA CYS A 361 29.85 -9.86 4.60
C CYS A 361 31.25 -10.29 4.20
N ASN A 362 31.50 -10.49 2.90
CA ASN A 362 32.86 -10.60 2.40
C ASN A 362 33.60 -9.34 2.84
N SER A 363 34.60 -9.53 3.69
CA SER A 363 35.62 -8.53 3.97
C SER A 363 36.56 -8.47 2.77
N GLU A 364 36.05 -7.96 1.65
CA GLU A 364 36.84 -7.59 0.49
C GLU A 364 36.31 -6.25 0.01
N ILE A 365 36.95 -5.19 0.48
CA ILE A 365 37.34 -3.94 -0.22
C ILE A 365 38.26 -3.24 0.79
N THR A 366 39.55 -3.54 0.69
CA THR A 366 40.62 -2.54 0.83
C THR A 366 40.77 -1.83 -0.49
#